data_AF-A0A218ZAR9-F1
#
_entry.id   AF-A0A218ZAR9-F1
#
_cell.length_a   1.000
_cell.length_b   1.000
_cell.length_c   1.000
_cell.angle_alpha   90.00
_cell.angle_beta   90.00
_cell.angle_gamma   90.00
#
_symmetry.space_group_name_H-M   'P 1'
#
loop_
_entity.id
_entity.type
_entity.pdbx_description
1 polymer ?
#
loop_
_entity_poly.entity_id
_entity_poly.type
_entity_poly.pdbx_seq_one_letter_code
_entity_poly.pdbx_strand_id
1 'polypeptide(L)'
;MAISWETIKSLLLFFGPILLPKAIAYYRSVRASPSIHGVSIRPVPSNVIRALTILSFVSFVFLLKTLPPFAPENVFALTQSRLQIPIDVLFTRLSALRPNGLTPADNRLRGKLNSLDSRLLLFQYGPDVLTECSFCNADDPKSYLYYALPSILAPHLFNLVILSLVTSGLFIGKEGALWRTSATLGAASLALLEIYFVASYHAQGNARATRPEELDSFFWKMRVYRGVGLAALDALIGWMLYLSSTNRAFVNPPTAPERLESCTRTLETARAKLNATGILRNTILRDDELRSRNMQYWVREGQVMGSVMEEKAVVEGVNNALENRIDIGRISADAEGYVKGIFAPLQDPGLGVSV
;
A
#
# COMPACT_ATOMS: atom_id res chain seq x y z
N MET A 1 17.78 25.60 -3.23
CA MET A 1 18.79 24.95 -4.10
C MET A 1 18.05 24.09 -5.11
N ALA A 2 18.05 24.47 -6.39
CA ALA A 2 17.41 23.66 -7.44
C ALA A 2 18.44 22.63 -7.94
N ILE A 3 18.12 21.35 -7.84
CA ILE A 3 18.94 20.29 -8.44
C ILE A 3 18.84 20.46 -9.95
N SER A 4 19.94 20.85 -10.60
CA SER A 4 19.95 21.02 -12.05
C SER A 4 19.83 19.67 -12.75
N TRP A 5 19.17 19.63 -13.91
CA TRP A 5 19.04 18.42 -14.72
C TRP A 5 20.40 17.79 -15.06
N GLU A 6 21.44 18.60 -15.20
CA GLU A 6 22.81 18.14 -15.41
C GLU A 6 23.36 17.36 -14.22
N THR A 7 23.04 17.78 -12.99
CA THR A 7 23.40 17.06 -11.77
C THR A 7 22.70 15.70 -11.70
N ILE A 8 21.45 15.62 -12.13
CA ILE A 8 20.71 14.35 -12.19
C ILE A 8 21.34 13.44 -13.25
N LYS A 9 21.67 13.97 -14.42
CA LYS A 9 22.28 13.23 -15.53
C LYS A 9 23.66 12.68 -15.14
N SER A 10 24.48 13.45 -14.43
CA SER A 10 25.81 13.00 -13.98
C SER A 10 25.70 11.92 -12.90
N LEU A 11 24.79 12.06 -11.94
CA LEU A 11 24.48 11.01 -10.96
C LEU A 11 23.99 9.73 -11.64
N LEU A 12 23.12 9.84 -12.64
CA LEU A 12 22.55 8.69 -13.32
C LEU A 12 23.57 7.99 -14.23
N LEU A 13 24.49 8.73 -14.87
CA LEU A 13 25.61 8.14 -15.61
C LEU A 13 26.61 7.43 -14.70
N PHE A 14 26.88 7.99 -13.53
CA PHE A 14 27.87 7.43 -12.60
C PHE A 14 27.31 6.23 -11.81
N PHE A 15 26.12 6.37 -11.23
CA PHE A 15 25.51 5.32 -10.40
C PHE A 15 24.61 4.39 -11.19
N GLY A 16 24.14 4.76 -12.38
CA GLY A 16 23.27 3.94 -13.22
C GLY A 16 23.80 2.53 -13.47
N PRO A 17 25.05 2.35 -13.92
CA PRO A 17 25.63 1.02 -14.14
C PRO A 17 25.68 0.12 -12.90
N ILE A 18 25.70 0.71 -11.69
CA ILE A 18 25.76 -0.03 -10.42
C ILE A 18 24.36 -0.28 -9.85
N LEU A 19 23.48 0.73 -9.91
CA LEU A 19 22.14 0.67 -9.34
C LEU A 19 21.15 -0.06 -10.23
N LEU A 20 21.24 0.10 -11.56
CA LEU A 20 20.33 -0.51 -12.52
C LEU A 20 20.33 -2.05 -12.45
N PRO A 21 21.48 -2.76 -12.48
CA PRO A 21 21.45 -4.22 -12.37
C PRO A 21 20.94 -4.70 -11.02
N LYS A 22 21.24 -3.97 -9.92
CA LYS A 22 20.69 -4.29 -8.59
C LYS A 22 19.17 -4.09 -8.52
N ALA A 23 18.66 -3.01 -9.11
CA ALA A 23 17.22 -2.76 -9.19
C ALA A 23 16.50 -3.81 -10.04
N ILE A 24 17.09 -4.21 -11.18
CA ILE A 24 16.56 -5.29 -12.04
C ILE A 24 16.58 -6.62 -11.28
N ALA A 25 17.67 -6.95 -10.60
CA ALA A 25 17.79 -8.17 -9.80
C ALA A 25 16.75 -8.21 -8.66
N TYR A 26 16.56 -7.07 -7.97
CA TYR A 26 15.56 -6.92 -6.93
C TYR A 26 14.13 -7.06 -7.48
N TYR A 27 13.82 -6.41 -8.60
CA TYR A 27 12.52 -6.55 -9.25
C TYR A 27 12.25 -8.01 -9.66
N ARG A 28 13.26 -8.69 -10.23
CA ARG A 28 13.15 -10.10 -10.60
C ARG A 28 12.95 -11.00 -9.39
N SER A 29 13.65 -10.77 -8.29
CA SER A 29 13.50 -11.57 -7.06
C SER A 29 12.13 -11.37 -6.42
N VAL A 30 11.63 -10.13 -6.38
CA VAL A 30 10.29 -9.81 -5.86
C VAL A 30 9.20 -10.46 -6.72
N ARG A 31 9.33 -10.40 -8.05
CA ARG A 31 8.38 -11.03 -8.98
C ARG A 31 8.41 -12.56 -8.94
N ALA A 32 9.59 -13.16 -8.75
CA ALA A 32 9.74 -14.61 -8.67
C ALA A 32 9.37 -15.17 -7.28
N SER A 33 9.30 -14.32 -6.26
CA SER A 33 9.01 -14.70 -4.87
C SER A 33 7.79 -15.63 -4.69
N PRO A 34 6.64 -15.44 -5.36
CA PRO A 34 5.49 -16.34 -5.22
C PRO A 34 5.78 -17.74 -5.76
N SER A 35 6.46 -17.83 -6.92
CA SER A 35 6.85 -19.10 -7.53
C SER A 35 7.90 -19.84 -6.70
N ILE A 36 8.84 -19.11 -6.10
CA ILE A 36 9.91 -19.69 -5.26
C ILE A 36 9.33 -20.31 -3.99
N HIS A 37 8.32 -19.68 -3.39
CA HIS A 37 7.71 -20.16 -2.15
C HIS A 37 6.51 -21.09 -2.38
N GLY A 38 6.15 -21.38 -3.64
CA GLY A 38 5.00 -22.21 -3.98
C GLY A 38 3.65 -21.61 -3.56
N VAL A 39 3.57 -20.28 -3.46
CA VAL A 39 2.36 -19.57 -3.00
C VAL A 39 1.57 -19.07 -4.20
N SER A 40 0.29 -19.42 -4.27
CA SER A 40 -0.60 -18.96 -5.34
C SER A 40 -1.08 -17.51 -5.12
N ILE A 41 -1.32 -16.83 -6.23
CA ILE A 41 -1.95 -15.50 -6.23
C ILE A 41 -3.38 -15.66 -5.72
N ARG A 42 -3.73 -14.86 -4.71
CA ARG A 42 -5.06 -14.88 -4.10
C ARG A 42 -5.80 -13.55 -4.33
N PRO A 43 -7.14 -13.55 -4.32
CA PRO A 43 -7.91 -12.30 -4.30
C PRO A 43 -7.61 -11.48 -3.04
N VAL A 44 -7.87 -10.18 -3.11
CA VAL A 44 -7.64 -9.27 -1.97
C VAL A 44 -8.55 -9.69 -0.80
N PRO A 45 -8.02 -9.93 0.40
CA PRO A 45 -8.84 -10.26 1.56
C PRO A 45 -9.73 -9.07 1.96
N SER A 46 -10.94 -9.35 2.44
CA SER A 46 -11.96 -8.34 2.75
C SER A 46 -11.47 -7.25 3.73
N ASN A 47 -10.64 -7.60 4.70
CA ASN A 47 -10.06 -6.66 5.65
C ASN A 47 -9.11 -5.66 4.97
N VAL A 48 -8.34 -6.10 3.98
CA VAL A 48 -7.43 -5.23 3.22
C VAL A 48 -8.21 -4.36 2.24
N ILE A 49 -9.34 -4.84 1.69
CA ILE A 49 -10.23 -3.97 0.90
C ILE A 49 -10.69 -2.77 1.75
N ARG A 50 -11.10 -2.99 3.00
CA ARG A 50 -11.48 -1.90 3.92
C ARG A 50 -10.32 -0.92 4.13
N ALA A 51 -9.11 -1.45 4.35
CA ALA A 51 -7.87 -0.67 4.42
C ALA A 51 -7.69 0.27 3.23
N LEU A 52 -7.76 -0.30 2.02
CA LEU A 52 -7.55 0.39 0.76
C LEU A 52 -8.64 1.43 0.51
N THR A 53 -9.89 1.14 0.88
CA THR A 53 -10.98 2.13 0.78
C THR A 53 -10.74 3.33 1.70
N ILE A 54 -10.27 3.11 2.93
CA ILE A 54 -9.96 4.19 3.87
C ILE A 54 -8.80 5.04 3.32
N LEU A 55 -7.69 4.43 2.91
CA LEU A 55 -6.53 5.14 2.36
C LEU A 55 -6.89 5.90 1.07
N SER A 56 -7.68 5.29 0.19
CA SER A 56 -8.14 5.94 -1.05
C SER A 56 -9.03 7.15 -0.75
N PHE A 57 -9.94 7.04 0.22
CA PHE A 57 -10.80 8.15 0.61
C PHE A 57 -10.00 9.29 1.24
N VAL A 58 -9.09 8.97 2.15
CA VAL A 58 -8.24 9.96 2.83
C VAL A 58 -7.31 10.67 1.85
N SER A 59 -6.67 9.92 0.95
CA SER A 59 -5.84 10.45 -0.13
C SER A 59 -6.65 11.40 -1.02
N PHE A 60 -7.88 11.03 -1.39
CA PHE A 60 -8.78 11.89 -2.15
C PHE A 60 -9.13 13.18 -1.40
N VAL A 61 -9.42 13.10 -0.09
CA VAL A 61 -9.69 14.29 0.74
C VAL A 61 -8.49 15.23 0.80
N PHE A 62 -7.27 14.70 0.96
CA PHE A 62 -6.06 15.51 0.94
C PHE A 62 -5.85 16.20 -0.41
N LEU A 63 -6.05 15.48 -1.52
CA LEU A 63 -5.99 16.08 -2.85
C LEU A 63 -7.08 17.14 -3.05
N LEU A 64 -8.30 16.90 -2.59
CA LEU A 64 -9.39 17.88 -2.67
C LEU A 64 -9.04 19.17 -1.89
N LYS A 65 -8.39 19.04 -0.73
CA LYS A 65 -7.93 20.18 0.08
C LYS A 65 -6.81 21.01 -0.57
N THR A 66 -6.19 20.51 -1.64
CA THR A 66 -5.21 21.28 -2.44
C THR A 66 -5.89 22.25 -3.42
N LEU A 67 -7.19 22.09 -3.66
CA LEU A 67 -7.91 22.93 -4.62
C LEU A 67 -8.05 24.38 -4.11
N PRO A 68 -8.05 25.37 -5.03
CA PRO A 68 -8.19 26.79 -4.70
C PRO A 68 -9.31 27.17 -3.73
N PRO A 69 -10.56 26.65 -3.80
CA PRO A 69 -11.63 27.06 -2.90
C PRO A 69 -11.38 26.74 -1.43
N PHE A 70 -10.45 25.83 -1.13
CA PHE A 70 -10.09 25.51 0.26
C PHE A 70 -8.88 26.31 0.76
N ALA A 71 -8.15 26.98 -0.13
CA ALA A 71 -6.98 27.78 0.23
C ALA A 71 -7.41 29.20 0.64
N PRO A 72 -6.75 29.80 1.64
CA PRO A 72 -6.99 31.20 1.95
C PRO A 72 -6.52 32.08 0.78
N GLU A 73 -7.24 33.18 0.55
CA GLU A 73 -6.96 34.08 -0.56
C GLU A 73 -5.61 34.78 -0.40
N ASN A 74 -4.83 34.84 -1.48
CA ASN A 74 -3.63 35.67 -1.53
C ASN A 74 -4.01 37.09 -1.98
N VAL A 75 -4.06 38.04 -1.05
CA VAL A 75 -4.45 39.44 -1.32
C VAL A 75 -3.54 40.12 -2.35
N PHE A 76 -2.24 39.80 -2.36
CA PHE A 76 -1.29 40.37 -3.33
C PHE A 76 -1.50 39.81 -4.74
N ALA A 77 -1.78 38.50 -4.85
CA ALA A 77 -2.10 37.88 -6.14
C ALA A 77 -3.48 38.32 -6.65
N LEU A 78 -4.47 38.44 -5.78
CA LEU A 78 -5.83 38.86 -6.15
C LEU A 78 -5.85 40.30 -6.68
N THR A 79 -5.12 41.20 -6.03
CA THR A 79 -5.04 42.63 -6.43
C THR A 79 -3.94 42.91 -7.46
N GLN A 80 -3.19 41.88 -7.91
CA GLN A 80 -2.03 42.00 -8.80
C GLN A 80 -1.03 43.08 -8.33
N SER A 81 -0.79 43.15 -7.03
CA SER A 81 0.02 44.20 -6.40
C SER A 81 1.42 43.71 -6.04
N ARG A 82 2.42 44.57 -6.23
CA ARG A 82 3.78 44.34 -5.74
C ARG A 82 3.86 44.38 -4.23
N LEU A 83 4.87 43.74 -3.65
CA LEU A 83 5.03 43.66 -2.20
C LEU A 83 5.26 45.02 -1.53
N GLN A 84 5.89 45.99 -2.22
CA GLN A 84 6.22 47.32 -1.69
C GLN A 84 5.09 48.35 -1.83
N ILE A 85 3.89 47.95 -2.26
CA ILE A 85 2.74 48.85 -2.40
C ILE A 85 2.36 49.47 -1.03
N PRO A 86 1.96 50.75 -0.96
CA PRO A 86 1.39 51.30 0.28
C PRO A 86 0.16 50.51 0.72
N ILE A 87 0.01 50.29 2.03
CA ILE A 87 -1.05 49.42 2.57
C ILE A 87 -2.45 49.96 2.26
N ASP A 88 -2.65 51.26 2.35
CA ASP A 88 -3.95 51.87 2.08
C ASP A 88 -4.38 51.67 0.62
N VAL A 89 -3.43 51.73 -0.31
CA VAL A 89 -3.69 51.48 -1.74
C VAL A 89 -4.04 50.01 -1.96
N LEU A 90 -3.36 49.08 -1.29
CA LEU A 90 -3.67 47.65 -1.38
C LEU A 90 -5.10 47.35 -0.93
N PHE A 91 -5.51 47.88 0.23
CA PHE A 91 -6.84 47.64 0.78
C PHE A 91 -7.94 48.43 0.06
N THR A 92 -7.60 49.57 -0.58
CA THR A 92 -8.53 50.29 -1.49
C THR A 92 -8.77 49.49 -2.77
N ARG A 93 -7.75 48.81 -3.31
CA ARG A 93 -7.93 47.88 -4.44
C ARG A 93 -8.72 46.65 -4.03
N LEU A 94 -8.47 46.12 -2.85
CA LEU A 94 -9.20 44.97 -2.31
C LEU A 94 -10.68 45.30 -2.10
N SER A 95 -11.00 46.48 -1.56
CA SER A 95 -12.39 46.91 -1.37
C SER A 95 -13.10 47.11 -2.71
N ALA A 96 -12.41 47.59 -3.75
CA ALA A 96 -12.98 47.70 -5.10
C ALA A 96 -13.33 46.33 -5.73
N LEU A 97 -12.62 45.26 -5.36
CA LEU A 97 -12.91 43.89 -5.82
C LEU A 97 -14.01 43.20 -5.00
N ARG A 98 -14.40 43.74 -3.84
CA ARG A 98 -15.38 43.11 -2.93
C ARG A 98 -16.69 43.91 -2.92
N PRO A 99 -17.80 43.36 -3.46
CA PRO A 99 -19.06 44.11 -3.57
C PRO A 99 -19.67 44.44 -2.20
N ASN A 100 -19.40 43.62 -1.18
CA ASN A 100 -19.91 43.79 0.19
C ASN A 100 -18.93 44.52 1.13
N GLY A 101 -17.85 45.08 0.58
CA GLY A 101 -16.80 45.74 1.36
C GLY A 101 -15.80 44.79 2.03
N LEU A 102 -14.95 45.36 2.90
CA LEU A 102 -13.88 44.64 3.60
C LEU A 102 -14.43 43.75 4.71
N THR A 103 -13.99 42.50 4.74
CA THR A 103 -14.37 41.52 5.78
C THR A 103 -13.67 41.82 7.10
N PRO A 104 -14.17 41.30 8.24
CA PRO A 104 -13.49 41.42 9.52
C PRO A 104 -12.06 40.86 9.52
N ALA A 105 -11.82 39.79 8.75
CA ALA A 105 -10.50 39.20 8.58
C ALA A 105 -9.55 40.17 7.84
N ASP A 106 -10.02 40.87 6.81
CA ASP A 106 -9.22 41.88 6.10
C ASP A 106 -8.80 43.03 7.00
N ASN A 107 -9.71 43.49 7.87
CA ASN A 107 -9.42 44.60 8.77
C ASN A 107 -8.34 44.22 9.79
N ARG A 108 -8.36 42.98 10.30
CA ARG A 108 -7.29 42.44 11.15
C ARG A 108 -5.98 42.32 10.38
N LEU A 109 -6.04 41.82 9.15
CA LEU A 109 -4.87 41.69 8.29
C LEU A 109 -4.26 43.05 7.96
N ARG A 110 -5.07 44.08 7.70
CA ARG A 110 -4.63 45.46 7.49
C ARG A 110 -3.83 45.98 8.68
N GLY A 111 -4.28 45.71 9.91
CA GLY A 111 -3.56 46.11 11.12
C GLY A 111 -2.18 45.46 11.28
N LYS A 112 -1.94 44.30 10.63
CA LYS A 112 -0.70 43.53 10.75
C LYS A 112 0.31 43.78 9.62
N LEU A 113 -0.12 44.21 8.43
CA LEU A 113 0.74 44.34 7.22
C LEU A 113 1.50 45.68 7.08
N ASN A 114 1.72 46.39 8.20
CA ASN A 114 2.27 47.76 8.19
C ASN A 114 3.76 47.81 7.81
N SER A 115 4.52 46.74 8.07
CA SER A 115 5.95 46.66 7.75
C SER A 115 6.24 45.72 6.57
N LEU A 116 7.36 45.90 5.87
CA LEU A 116 7.80 44.95 4.86
C LEU A 116 7.99 43.55 5.46
N ASP A 117 8.57 43.45 6.65
CA ASP A 117 8.83 42.18 7.32
C ASP A 117 7.54 41.41 7.64
N SER A 118 6.49 42.10 8.09
CA SER A 118 5.18 41.48 8.31
C SER A 118 4.56 40.92 7.02
N ARG A 119 4.82 41.55 5.88
CA ARG A 119 4.38 41.05 4.57
C ARG A 119 5.21 39.85 4.14
N LEU A 120 6.51 39.81 4.41
CA LEU A 120 7.33 38.63 4.14
C LEU A 120 6.87 37.43 4.98
N LEU A 121 6.53 37.66 6.26
CA LEU A 121 5.98 36.64 7.16
C LEU A 121 4.62 36.10 6.68
N LEU A 122 3.79 36.93 6.04
CA LEU A 122 2.55 36.47 5.39
C LEU A 122 2.83 35.39 4.33
N PHE A 123 3.86 35.57 3.51
CA PHE A 123 4.22 34.61 2.46
C PHE A 123 4.81 33.30 3.02
N GLN A 124 5.37 33.34 4.24
CA GLN A 124 5.93 32.17 4.91
C GLN A 124 4.89 31.38 5.72
N TYR A 125 4.09 32.06 6.55
CA TYR A 125 3.19 31.42 7.52
C TYR A 125 1.69 31.54 7.18
N GLY A 126 1.32 32.43 6.27
CA GLY A 126 -0.07 32.64 5.85
C GLY A 126 -0.83 33.67 6.70
N PRO A 127 -2.07 33.99 6.29
CA PRO A 127 -2.87 35.06 6.90
C PRO A 127 -3.40 34.73 8.29
N ASP A 128 -3.78 33.47 8.54
CA ASP A 128 -4.38 33.04 9.81
C ASP A 128 -3.36 33.19 10.95
N VAL A 129 -2.14 32.69 10.76
CA VAL A 129 -1.04 32.82 11.74
C VAL A 129 -0.72 34.28 12.05
N LEU A 130 -0.73 35.14 11.03
CA LEU A 130 -0.40 36.56 11.20
C LEU A 130 -1.50 37.34 11.93
N THR A 131 -2.77 36.97 11.73
CA THR A 131 -3.93 37.69 12.27
C THR A 131 -4.40 37.17 13.63
N GLU A 132 -4.24 35.88 13.90
CA GLU A 132 -4.72 35.22 15.13
C GLU A 132 -3.65 35.15 16.22
N CYS A 133 -2.35 35.26 15.88
CA CYS A 133 -1.31 35.26 16.89
C CYS A 133 -1.23 36.60 17.64
N SER A 134 -1.53 36.55 18.95
CA SER A 134 -1.49 37.71 19.85
C SER A 134 -0.10 38.00 20.43
N PHE A 135 0.76 36.97 20.57
CA PHE A 135 2.09 37.09 21.17
C PHE A 135 3.24 37.18 20.15
N CYS A 136 2.95 36.96 18.86
CA CYS A 136 3.98 36.97 17.82
C CYS A 136 4.38 38.40 17.45
N ASN A 137 5.68 38.62 17.30
CA ASN A 137 6.27 39.92 16.97
C ASN A 137 7.21 39.79 15.78
N ALA A 138 7.26 40.80 14.91
CA ALA A 138 8.11 40.78 13.72
C ALA A 138 9.61 40.72 14.06
N ASP A 139 10.00 41.25 15.23
CA ASP A 139 11.39 41.27 15.72
C ASP A 139 11.90 39.89 16.15
N ASP A 140 10.99 38.97 16.52
CA ASP A 140 11.31 37.56 16.78
C ASP A 140 10.52 36.64 15.84
N PRO A 141 11.04 36.39 14.61
CA PRO A 141 10.37 35.53 13.63
C PRO A 141 10.07 34.11 14.12
N LYS A 142 10.81 33.61 15.13
CA LYS A 142 10.60 32.25 15.66
C LYS A 142 9.27 32.13 16.41
N SER A 143 8.77 33.23 16.98
CA SER A 143 7.46 33.26 17.64
C SER A 143 6.33 32.80 16.70
N TYR A 144 6.37 33.21 15.42
CA TYR A 144 5.42 32.76 14.39
C TYR A 144 5.57 31.28 14.04
N LEU A 145 6.80 30.75 14.02
CA LEU A 145 7.02 29.32 13.79
C LEU A 145 6.35 28.48 14.87
N TYR A 146 6.55 28.82 16.15
CA TYR A 146 5.94 28.09 17.26
C TYR A 146 4.42 28.11 17.23
N TYR A 147 3.83 29.25 16.85
CA TYR A 147 2.38 29.36 16.68
C TYR A 147 1.86 28.57 15.47
N ALA A 148 2.63 28.52 14.38
CA ALA A 148 2.24 27.80 13.16
C ALA A 148 2.35 26.27 13.31
N LEU A 149 3.23 25.76 14.19
CA LEU A 149 3.51 24.33 14.34
C LEU A 149 2.26 23.44 14.50
N PRO A 150 1.29 23.75 15.38
CA PRO A 150 0.07 22.95 15.51
C PRO A 150 -0.72 22.84 14.20
N SER A 151 -0.85 23.94 13.45
CA SER A 151 -1.58 23.95 12.17
C SER A 151 -0.85 23.16 11.07
N ILE A 152 0.48 23.10 11.13
CA ILE A 152 1.33 22.32 10.23
C ILE A 152 1.24 20.84 10.59
N LEU A 153 1.33 20.51 11.89
CA LEU A 153 1.44 19.15 12.39
C LEU A 153 0.09 18.41 12.44
N ALA A 154 -1.03 19.12 12.62
CA ALA A 154 -2.37 18.54 12.68
C ALA A 154 -2.69 17.57 11.53
N PRO A 155 -2.53 17.92 10.23
CA PRO A 155 -2.77 16.99 9.13
C PRO A 155 -1.83 15.77 9.13
N HIS A 156 -0.58 15.93 9.59
CA HIS A 156 0.36 14.80 9.72
C HIS A 156 -0.04 13.84 10.83
N LEU A 157 -0.45 14.36 11.99
CA LEU A 157 -0.93 13.55 13.10
C LEU A 157 -2.21 12.81 12.73
N PHE A 158 -3.14 13.50 12.06
CA PHE A 158 -4.35 12.90 11.54
C PHE A 158 -4.02 11.73 10.59
N ASN A 159 -3.11 11.95 9.64
CA ASN A 159 -2.71 10.87 8.72
C ASN A 159 -1.99 9.73 9.44
N LEU A 160 -1.12 10.04 10.40
CA LEU A 160 -0.42 9.05 11.20
C LEU A 160 -1.40 8.17 11.99
N VAL A 161 -2.49 8.74 12.52
CA VAL A 161 -3.56 7.97 13.20
C VAL A 161 -4.24 7.02 12.22
N ILE A 162 -4.58 7.49 11.01
CA ILE A 162 -5.20 6.68 9.96
C ILE A 162 -4.28 5.53 9.55
N LEU A 163 -3.01 5.82 9.25
CA LEU A 163 -2.01 4.82 8.90
C LEU A 163 -1.81 3.81 10.04
N SER A 164 -1.80 4.28 11.30
CA SER A 164 -1.66 3.41 12.48
C SER A 164 -2.87 2.48 12.64
N LEU A 165 -4.07 2.93 12.28
CA LEU A 165 -5.29 2.13 12.29
C LEU A 165 -5.30 1.11 11.16
N VAL A 166 -4.96 1.54 9.94
CA VAL A 166 -4.91 0.71 8.74
C VAL A 166 -3.78 -0.33 8.79
N THR A 167 -2.67 -0.02 9.48
CA THR A 167 -1.57 -0.99 9.67
C THR A 167 -1.67 -1.74 11.01
N SER A 168 -2.77 -1.57 11.76
CA SER A 168 -2.95 -2.27 13.03
C SER A 168 -3.26 -3.75 12.81
N GLY A 169 -2.50 -4.62 13.47
CA GLY A 169 -2.75 -6.06 13.48
C GLY A 169 -4.13 -6.43 14.05
N LEU A 170 -4.70 -5.61 14.93
CA LEU A 170 -6.02 -5.81 15.52
C LEU A 170 -7.16 -5.57 14.52
N PHE A 171 -7.01 -4.59 13.63
CA PHE A 171 -8.07 -4.20 12.69
C PHE A 171 -7.97 -4.92 11.35
N ILE A 172 -6.74 -5.13 10.85
CA ILE A 172 -6.50 -5.60 9.47
C ILE A 172 -5.91 -7.01 9.45
N GLY A 173 -5.21 -7.39 10.52
CA GLY A 173 -4.50 -8.66 10.63
C GLY A 173 -3.02 -8.56 10.26
N LYS A 174 -2.40 -9.72 10.04
CA LYS A 174 -0.95 -9.85 9.79
C LYS A 174 -0.48 -9.01 8.59
N GLU A 175 -1.29 -8.91 7.54
CA GLU A 175 -0.97 -8.17 6.31
C GLU A 175 -0.72 -6.68 6.56
N GLY A 176 -1.49 -6.06 7.45
CA GLY A 176 -1.34 -4.65 7.81
C GLY A 176 -0.15 -4.40 8.72
N ALA A 177 0.10 -5.31 9.67
CA ALA A 177 1.12 -5.14 10.70
C ALA A 177 2.54 -5.05 10.15
N LEU A 178 2.82 -5.70 9.01
CA LEU A 178 4.12 -5.71 8.35
C LEU A 178 4.58 -4.31 7.95
N TRP A 179 3.65 -3.48 7.50
CA TRP A 179 3.94 -2.15 6.97
C TRP A 179 3.85 -1.05 8.01
N ARG A 180 3.52 -1.39 9.26
CA ARG A 180 3.32 -0.42 10.34
C ARG A 180 4.56 0.44 10.57
N THR A 181 5.73 -0.17 10.72
CA THR A 181 6.99 0.55 10.98
C THR A 181 7.36 1.47 9.81
N SER A 182 7.26 0.97 8.58
CA SER A 182 7.51 1.76 7.37
C SER A 182 6.53 2.92 7.22
N ALA A 183 5.24 2.69 7.48
CA ALA A 183 4.21 3.73 7.43
C ALA A 183 4.44 4.81 8.51
N THR A 184 4.76 4.40 9.75
CA THR A 184 5.06 5.35 10.84
C THR A 184 6.32 6.17 10.56
N LEU A 185 7.38 5.53 10.04
CA LEU A 185 8.63 6.20 9.72
C LEU A 185 8.43 7.17 8.55
N GLY A 186 7.70 6.74 7.52
CA GLY A 186 7.31 7.58 6.39
C GLY A 186 6.54 8.82 6.84
N ALA A 187 5.49 8.64 7.66
CA ALA A 187 4.69 9.75 8.16
C ALA A 187 5.51 10.73 9.02
N ALA A 188 6.34 10.21 9.93
CA ALA A 188 7.23 11.02 10.75
C ALA A 188 8.25 11.79 9.90
N SER A 189 8.85 11.14 8.90
CA SER A 189 9.83 11.76 8.00
C SER A 189 9.23 12.90 7.19
N LEU A 190 7.99 12.74 6.71
CA LEU A 190 7.29 13.75 5.92
C LEU A 190 6.94 14.98 6.77
N ALA A 191 6.49 14.76 8.00
CA ALA A 191 6.24 15.83 8.97
C ALA A 191 7.50 16.62 9.32
N LEU A 192 8.62 15.92 9.61
CA LEU A 192 9.90 16.55 9.93
C LEU A 192 10.46 17.34 8.75
N LEU A 193 10.34 16.80 7.54
CA LEU A 193 10.79 17.45 6.31
C LEU A 193 9.99 18.73 6.04
N GLU A 194 8.68 18.72 6.28
CA GLU A 194 7.88 19.94 6.19
C GLU A 194 8.30 20.99 7.23
N ILE A 195 8.45 20.61 8.50
CA ILE A 195 8.91 21.53 9.56
C ILE A 195 10.27 22.12 9.17
N TYR A 196 11.18 21.28 8.67
CA TYR A 196 12.49 21.72 8.20
C TYR A 196 12.38 22.75 7.07
N PHE A 197 11.55 22.52 6.05
CA PHE A 197 11.36 23.48 4.97
C PHE A 197 10.75 24.80 5.44
N VAL A 198 9.76 24.77 6.32
CA VAL A 198 9.15 25.99 6.87
C VAL A 198 10.15 26.77 7.75
N ALA A 199 10.94 26.06 8.57
CA ALA A 199 11.91 26.67 9.47
C ALA A 199 13.16 27.21 8.75
N SER A 200 13.57 26.59 7.65
CA SER A 200 14.74 26.99 6.85
C SER A 200 14.42 27.94 5.71
N TYR A 201 13.14 28.30 5.51
CA TYR A 201 12.75 29.21 4.44
C TYR A 201 13.25 30.64 4.68
N HIS A 202 13.91 31.21 3.67
CA HIS A 202 14.42 32.58 3.70
C HIS A 202 13.44 33.56 3.05
N ALA A 203 12.55 34.15 3.85
CA ALA A 203 11.50 35.04 3.36
C ALA A 203 12.05 36.31 2.67
N GLN A 204 13.26 36.75 3.01
CA GLN A 204 13.92 37.94 2.47
C GLN A 204 14.15 37.89 0.95
N GLY A 205 14.11 36.69 0.33
CA GLY A 205 14.15 36.57 -1.13
C GLY A 205 13.04 37.37 -1.83
N ASN A 206 11.84 37.41 -1.23
CA ASN A 206 10.69 38.15 -1.77
C ASN A 206 10.81 39.67 -1.61
N ALA A 207 11.71 40.17 -0.76
CA ALA A 207 11.88 41.62 -0.54
C ALA A 207 12.33 42.37 -1.80
N ARG A 208 13.09 41.68 -2.66
CA ARG A 208 13.66 42.22 -3.90
C ARG A 208 12.76 42.04 -5.12
N ALA A 209 11.67 41.29 -4.99
CA ALA A 209 10.74 41.06 -6.09
C ALA A 209 10.07 42.38 -6.48
N THR A 210 10.16 42.74 -7.75
CA THR A 210 9.58 44.00 -8.27
C THR A 210 8.24 43.77 -8.95
N ARG A 211 8.02 42.52 -9.41
CA ARG A 211 6.81 42.09 -10.10
C ARG A 211 6.04 41.08 -9.26
N PRO A 212 4.69 41.04 -9.39
CA PRO A 212 3.88 40.06 -8.69
C PRO A 212 4.17 38.61 -9.13
N GLU A 213 4.59 38.40 -10.37
CA GLU A 213 4.98 37.09 -10.93
C GLU A 213 6.28 36.53 -10.32
N GLU A 214 7.15 37.41 -9.81
CA GLU A 214 8.41 37.04 -9.16
C GLU A 214 8.22 36.63 -7.69
N LEU A 215 7.03 36.86 -7.11
CA LEU A 215 6.76 36.57 -5.70
C LEU A 215 6.62 35.07 -5.47
N ASP A 216 7.47 34.55 -4.59
CA ASP A 216 7.36 33.17 -4.16
C ASP A 216 6.26 33.00 -3.11
N SER A 217 5.11 32.47 -3.54
CA SER A 217 3.97 32.12 -2.69
C SER A 217 4.22 30.84 -1.88
N PHE A 218 5.25 30.84 -1.03
CA PHE A 218 5.73 29.67 -0.30
C PHE A 218 4.64 28.99 0.53
N PHE A 219 3.91 29.72 1.38
CA PHE A 219 2.83 29.17 2.21
C PHE A 219 1.80 28.40 1.39
N TRP A 220 1.33 28.98 0.27
CA TRP A 220 0.36 28.35 -0.61
C TRP A 220 0.93 27.12 -1.33
N LYS A 221 2.17 27.19 -1.82
CA LYS A 221 2.86 26.04 -2.43
C LYS A 221 3.05 24.91 -1.42
N MET A 222 3.49 25.23 -0.20
CA MET A 222 3.74 24.25 0.85
C MET A 222 2.47 23.52 1.27
N ARG A 223 1.34 24.23 1.32
CA ARG A 223 0.02 23.61 1.54
C ARG A 223 -0.32 22.57 0.46
N VAL A 224 -0.05 22.86 -0.81
CA VAL A 224 -0.26 21.91 -1.92
C VAL A 224 0.69 20.72 -1.78
N TYR A 225 1.98 20.97 -1.53
CA TYR A 225 2.97 19.92 -1.32
C TYR A 225 2.64 19.02 -0.14
N ARG A 226 2.10 19.57 0.96
CA ARG A 226 1.61 18.80 2.10
C ARG A 226 0.49 17.84 1.69
N GLY A 227 -0.54 18.35 1.01
CA GLY A 227 -1.67 17.53 0.57
C GLY A 227 -1.24 16.43 -0.41
N VAL A 228 -0.42 16.78 -1.41
CA VAL A 228 0.11 15.82 -2.38
C VAL A 228 1.05 14.81 -1.72
N GLY A 229 1.92 15.24 -0.81
CA GLY A 229 2.86 14.38 -0.10
C GLY A 229 2.16 13.35 0.78
N LEU A 230 1.15 13.77 1.56
CA LEU A 230 0.33 12.88 2.37
C LEU A 230 -0.44 11.89 1.49
N ALA A 231 -1.10 12.38 0.44
CA ALA A 231 -1.83 11.54 -0.50
C ALA A 231 -0.93 10.51 -1.21
N ALA A 232 0.29 10.90 -1.57
CA ALA A 232 1.28 10.03 -2.19
C ALA A 232 1.77 8.94 -1.22
N LEU A 233 2.00 9.30 0.05
CA LEU A 233 2.38 8.32 1.07
C LEU A 233 1.27 7.29 1.28
N ASP A 234 0.01 7.72 1.38
CA ASP A 234 -1.14 6.82 1.54
C ASP A 234 -1.30 5.90 0.33
N ALA A 235 -1.10 6.43 -0.87
CA ALA A 235 -1.13 5.67 -2.11
C ALA A 235 -0.01 4.62 -2.17
N LEU A 236 1.21 4.97 -1.74
CA LEU A 236 2.34 4.05 -1.68
C LEU A 236 2.11 2.93 -0.66
N ILE A 237 1.64 3.25 0.55
CA ILE A 237 1.32 2.24 1.55
C ILE A 237 0.16 1.35 1.10
N GLY A 238 -0.89 1.93 0.52
CA GLY A 238 -1.99 1.16 -0.07
C GLY A 238 -1.54 0.23 -1.19
N TRP A 239 -0.66 0.70 -2.08
CA TRP A 239 -0.07 -0.10 -3.13
C TRP A 239 0.75 -1.28 -2.56
N MET A 240 1.57 -1.04 -1.55
CA MET A 240 2.35 -2.08 -0.88
C MET A 240 1.46 -3.12 -0.19
N LEU A 241 0.39 -2.68 0.48
CA LEU A 241 -0.61 -3.56 1.09
C LEU A 241 -1.34 -4.43 0.05
N TYR A 242 -1.69 -3.87 -1.10
CA TYR A 242 -2.29 -4.62 -2.20
C TYR A 242 -1.33 -5.69 -2.73
N LEU A 243 -0.07 -5.34 -2.95
CA LEU A 243 0.95 -6.25 -3.46
C LEU A 243 1.26 -7.40 -2.48
N SER A 244 1.43 -7.10 -1.19
CA SER A 244 1.71 -8.12 -0.17
C SER A 244 0.50 -9.02 0.06
N SER A 245 -0.70 -8.44 0.20
CA SER A 245 -1.91 -9.21 0.49
C SER A 245 -2.35 -10.12 -0.64
N THR A 246 -2.03 -9.82 -1.90
CA THR A 246 -2.36 -10.68 -3.06
C THR A 246 -1.28 -11.70 -3.41
N ASN A 247 -0.22 -11.79 -2.60
CA ASN A 247 0.97 -12.60 -2.87
C ASN A 247 1.61 -12.30 -4.23
N ARG A 248 1.51 -11.06 -4.72
CA ARG A 248 2.14 -10.65 -6.00
C ARG A 248 3.59 -10.21 -5.80
N ALA A 249 3.88 -9.65 -4.64
CA ALA A 249 5.21 -9.22 -4.21
C ALA A 249 5.28 -9.24 -2.68
N PHE A 250 6.48 -9.31 -2.09
CA PHE A 250 6.68 -9.33 -0.63
C PHE A 250 5.93 -10.48 0.07
N VAL A 251 6.03 -11.68 -0.50
CA VAL A 251 5.41 -12.89 0.06
C VAL A 251 6.08 -13.22 1.39
N ASN A 252 5.30 -13.28 2.46
CA ASN A 252 5.76 -13.85 3.72
C ASN A 252 5.48 -15.34 3.74
N PRO A 253 6.51 -16.20 3.72
CA PRO A 253 6.28 -17.62 3.84
C PRO A 253 5.64 -17.93 5.20
N PRO A 254 4.75 -18.94 5.27
CA PRO A 254 4.24 -19.41 6.55
C PRO A 254 5.43 -19.87 7.39
N THR A 255 5.40 -19.49 8.67
CA THR A 255 6.46 -19.82 9.63
C THR A 255 6.58 -21.34 9.78
N ALA A 256 7.77 -21.84 10.14
CA ALA A 256 7.99 -23.27 10.38
C ALA A 256 6.91 -23.92 11.29
N PRO A 257 6.48 -23.33 12.41
CA PRO A 257 5.39 -23.87 13.22
C PRO A 257 4.04 -23.88 12.49
N GLU A 258 3.69 -22.83 11.73
CA GLU A 258 2.45 -22.80 10.95
C GLU A 258 2.43 -23.88 9.85
N ARG A 259 3.59 -24.13 9.23
CA ARG A 259 3.75 -25.24 8.28
C ARG A 259 3.55 -26.58 8.98
N LEU A 260 4.20 -26.78 10.12
CA LEU A 260 4.07 -28.01 10.90
C LEU A 260 2.61 -28.26 11.30
N GLU A 261 1.92 -27.23 11.79
CA GLU A 261 0.50 -27.29 12.15
C GLU A 261 -0.40 -27.65 10.96
N SER A 262 -0.12 -27.09 9.77
CA SER A 262 -0.87 -27.42 8.56
C SER A 262 -0.66 -28.88 8.13
N CYS A 263 0.58 -29.38 8.23
CA CYS A 263 0.92 -30.76 7.92
C CYS A 263 0.31 -31.73 8.94
N THR A 264 0.39 -31.44 10.24
CA THR A 264 -0.21 -32.27 11.28
C THR A 264 -1.73 -32.34 11.13
N ARG A 265 -2.40 -31.21 10.86
CA ARG A 265 -3.86 -31.19 10.63
C ARG A 265 -4.25 -32.04 9.41
N THR A 266 -3.46 -31.98 8.34
CA THR A 266 -3.68 -32.80 7.15
C THR A 266 -3.47 -34.29 7.46
N LEU A 267 -2.41 -34.61 8.21
CA LEU A 267 -2.10 -35.97 8.66
C LEU A 267 -3.18 -36.53 9.59
N GLU A 268 -3.70 -35.73 10.52
CA GLU A 268 -4.81 -36.11 11.41
C GLU A 268 -6.08 -36.41 10.63
N THR A 269 -6.40 -35.57 9.63
CA THR A 269 -7.55 -35.80 8.75
C THR A 269 -7.39 -37.09 7.95
N ALA A 270 -6.19 -37.34 7.41
CA ALA A 270 -5.89 -38.58 6.68
C ALA A 270 -5.96 -39.80 7.61
N ARG A 271 -5.39 -39.72 8.82
CA ARG A 271 -5.43 -40.77 9.84
C ARG A 271 -6.86 -41.08 10.27
N ALA A 272 -7.69 -40.07 10.48
CA ALA A 272 -9.10 -40.25 10.83
C ALA A 272 -9.87 -40.99 9.73
N LYS A 273 -9.64 -40.60 8.45
CA LYS A 273 -10.22 -41.31 7.30
C LYS A 273 -9.74 -42.76 7.22
N LEU A 274 -8.43 -43.01 7.35
CA LEU A 274 -7.87 -44.36 7.33
C LEU A 274 -8.43 -45.24 8.45
N ASN A 275 -8.54 -44.71 9.66
CA ASN A 275 -9.14 -45.42 10.78
C ASN A 275 -10.62 -45.74 10.52
N ALA A 276 -11.39 -44.79 9.98
CA ALA A 276 -12.78 -45.01 9.61
C ALA A 276 -12.92 -46.11 8.55
N THR A 277 -12.08 -46.10 7.51
CA THR A 277 -12.05 -47.16 6.49
C THR A 277 -11.63 -48.51 7.09
N GLY A 278 -10.68 -48.50 8.03
CA GLY A 278 -10.26 -49.69 8.76
C GLY A 278 -11.39 -50.29 9.60
N ILE A 279 -12.15 -49.46 10.31
CA ILE A 279 -13.34 -49.88 11.07
C ILE A 279 -14.38 -50.43 10.11
N LEU A 280 -14.72 -49.71 9.03
CA LEU A 280 -15.69 -50.15 8.03
C LEU A 280 -15.32 -51.51 7.45
N ARG A 281 -14.06 -51.70 7.04
CA ARG A 281 -13.56 -52.97 6.48
C ARG A 281 -13.64 -54.10 7.52
N ASN A 282 -13.26 -53.82 8.77
CA ASN A 282 -13.40 -54.82 9.84
C ASN A 282 -14.86 -55.18 10.10
N THR A 283 -15.77 -54.21 10.11
CA THR A 283 -17.21 -54.45 10.28
C THR A 283 -17.78 -55.28 9.13
N ILE A 284 -17.45 -54.93 7.88
CA ILE A 284 -17.87 -55.70 6.69
C ILE A 284 -17.33 -57.13 6.75
N LEU A 285 -16.08 -57.33 7.18
CA LEU A 285 -15.48 -58.65 7.24
C LEU A 285 -16.01 -59.49 8.41
N ARG A 286 -16.45 -58.87 9.50
CA ARG A 286 -16.98 -59.58 10.67
C ARG A 286 -18.46 -59.96 10.53
N ASP A 287 -19.23 -59.21 9.77
CA ASP A 287 -20.65 -59.46 9.52
C ASP A 287 -20.84 -60.29 8.23
N ASP A 288 -21.50 -61.45 8.32
CA ASP A 288 -21.66 -62.37 7.19
C ASP A 288 -22.56 -61.79 6.08
N GLU A 289 -23.58 -60.99 6.42
CA GLU A 289 -24.47 -60.35 5.44
C GLU A 289 -23.73 -59.28 4.66
N LEU A 290 -23.01 -58.40 5.35
CA LEU A 290 -22.20 -57.34 4.73
C LEU A 290 -21.06 -57.92 3.89
N ARG A 291 -20.41 -58.99 4.35
CA ARG A 291 -19.37 -59.68 3.59
C ARG A 291 -19.92 -60.26 2.30
N SER A 292 -21.06 -60.93 2.35
CA SER A 292 -21.74 -61.49 1.18
C SER A 292 -22.14 -60.41 0.17
N ARG A 293 -22.74 -59.30 0.64
CA ARG A 293 -23.07 -58.15 -0.21
C ARG A 293 -21.85 -57.52 -0.86
N ASN A 294 -20.75 -57.34 -0.12
CA ASN A 294 -19.51 -56.81 -0.67
C ASN A 294 -18.93 -57.74 -1.75
N MET A 295 -18.92 -59.06 -1.53
CA MET A 295 -18.47 -60.02 -2.54
C MET A 295 -19.35 -59.99 -3.80
N GLN A 296 -20.68 -59.98 -3.62
CA GLN A 296 -21.63 -59.89 -4.73
C GLN A 296 -21.46 -58.60 -5.53
N TYR A 297 -21.19 -57.48 -4.86
CA TYR A 297 -20.90 -56.21 -5.50
C TYR A 297 -19.67 -56.33 -6.42
N TRP A 298 -18.54 -56.83 -5.92
CA TRP A 298 -17.31 -56.96 -6.72
C TRP A 298 -17.44 -57.97 -7.87
N VAL A 299 -18.14 -59.08 -7.65
CA VAL A 299 -18.44 -60.06 -8.72
C VAL A 299 -19.32 -59.41 -9.79
N ARG A 300 -20.37 -58.70 -9.39
CA ARG A 300 -21.27 -58.00 -10.31
C ARG A 300 -20.54 -56.90 -11.07
N GLU A 301 -19.71 -56.11 -10.40
CA GLU A 301 -18.94 -55.05 -11.06
C GLU A 301 -17.95 -55.64 -12.08
N GLY A 302 -17.27 -56.74 -11.74
CA GLY A 302 -16.43 -57.45 -12.71
C GLY A 302 -17.20 -57.97 -13.93
N GLN A 303 -18.40 -58.53 -13.72
CA GLN A 303 -19.26 -59.00 -14.80
C GLN A 303 -19.82 -57.85 -15.66
N VAL A 304 -20.29 -56.78 -15.02
CA VAL A 304 -20.80 -55.58 -15.70
C VAL A 304 -19.68 -54.89 -16.49
N MET A 305 -18.51 -54.69 -15.89
CA MET A 305 -17.37 -54.10 -16.59
C MET A 305 -16.90 -55.01 -17.74
N GLY A 306 -16.88 -56.33 -17.54
CA GLY A 306 -16.56 -57.31 -18.58
C GLY A 306 -17.53 -57.22 -19.77
N SER A 307 -18.84 -57.29 -19.51
CA SER A 307 -19.88 -57.16 -20.54
C SER A 307 -19.86 -55.81 -21.26
N VAL A 308 -19.61 -54.71 -20.55
CA VAL A 308 -19.43 -53.38 -21.16
C VAL A 308 -18.20 -53.36 -22.07
N MET A 309 -17.11 -54.03 -21.69
CA MET A 309 -15.91 -54.19 -22.51
C MET A 309 -16.03 -55.22 -23.64
N GLU A 310 -17.11 -56.01 -23.69
CA GLU A 310 -17.43 -56.89 -24.81
C GLU A 310 -18.25 -56.18 -25.90
N GLU A 311 -18.86 -55.04 -25.58
CA GLU A 311 -19.65 -54.26 -26.53
C GLU A 311 -18.73 -53.59 -27.56
N LYS A 312 -18.92 -53.95 -28.84
CA LYS A 312 -18.09 -53.44 -29.96
C LYS A 312 -17.96 -51.92 -29.98
N ALA A 313 -19.04 -51.20 -29.71
CA ALA A 313 -19.03 -49.73 -29.69
C ALA A 313 -18.11 -49.16 -28.60
N VAL A 314 -18.03 -49.82 -27.45
CA VAL A 314 -17.15 -49.43 -26.34
C VAL A 314 -15.70 -49.80 -26.66
N VAL A 315 -15.45 -50.99 -27.20
CA VAL A 315 -14.10 -51.44 -27.60
C VAL A 315 -13.53 -50.53 -28.69
N GLU A 316 -14.32 -50.21 -29.72
CA GLU A 316 -13.92 -49.30 -30.79
C GLU A 316 -13.72 -47.87 -30.27
N GLY A 317 -14.56 -47.40 -29.35
CA GLY A 317 -14.40 -46.10 -28.68
C GLY A 317 -13.14 -46.02 -27.82
N VAL A 318 -12.83 -47.07 -27.06
CA VAL A 318 -11.62 -47.17 -26.23
C VAL A 318 -10.37 -47.28 -27.10
N ASN A 319 -10.38 -48.12 -28.15
CA ASN A 319 -9.26 -48.22 -29.09
C ASN A 319 -9.03 -46.91 -29.84
N ASN A 320 -10.09 -46.23 -30.28
CA ASN A 320 -9.95 -44.91 -30.91
C ASN A 320 -9.38 -43.87 -29.94
N ALA A 321 -9.81 -43.90 -28.67
CA ALA A 321 -9.24 -43.02 -27.64
C ALA A 321 -7.75 -43.33 -27.39
N LEU A 322 -7.37 -44.61 -27.31
CA LEU A 322 -5.98 -45.05 -27.12
C LEU A 322 -5.08 -44.74 -28.32
N GLU A 323 -5.59 -44.84 -29.55
CA GLU A 323 -4.81 -44.59 -30.76
C GLU A 323 -4.70 -43.09 -31.10
N ASN A 324 -5.77 -42.31 -30.90
CA ASN A 324 -5.85 -40.94 -31.43
C ASN A 324 -5.83 -39.83 -30.37
N ARG A 325 -6.12 -40.13 -29.10
CA ARG A 325 -6.36 -39.08 -28.07
C ARG A 325 -5.59 -39.26 -26.76
N ILE A 326 -5.11 -40.46 -26.47
CA ILE A 326 -4.52 -40.81 -25.18
C ILE A 326 -3.07 -41.26 -25.39
N ASP A 327 -2.13 -40.48 -24.89
CA ASP A 327 -0.72 -40.86 -24.81
C ASP A 327 -0.52 -41.80 -23.61
N ILE A 328 -0.44 -43.11 -23.88
CA ILE A 328 -0.25 -44.15 -22.87
C ILE A 328 1.06 -43.94 -22.10
N GLY A 329 2.10 -43.40 -22.75
CA GLY A 329 3.37 -43.07 -22.11
C GLY A 329 3.24 -41.92 -21.11
N ARG A 330 2.39 -40.93 -21.43
CA ARG A 330 2.08 -39.85 -20.50
C ARG A 330 1.22 -40.30 -19.34
N ILE A 331 0.24 -41.18 -19.56
CA ILE A 331 -0.59 -41.74 -18.49
C ILE A 331 0.24 -42.62 -17.56
N SER A 332 1.11 -43.47 -18.09
CA SER A 332 1.98 -44.32 -17.27
C SER A 332 2.96 -43.46 -16.45
N ALA A 333 3.53 -42.41 -17.04
CA ALA A 333 4.35 -41.44 -16.31
C ALA A 333 3.57 -40.67 -15.24
N ASP A 334 2.33 -40.24 -15.51
CA ASP A 334 1.46 -39.56 -14.54
C ASP A 334 1.05 -40.51 -13.41
N ALA A 335 0.74 -41.78 -13.72
CA ALA A 335 0.41 -42.79 -12.72
C ALA A 335 1.61 -43.14 -11.83
N GLU A 336 2.80 -43.30 -12.44
CA GLU A 336 4.04 -43.50 -11.71
C GLU A 336 4.40 -42.27 -10.86
N GLY A 337 4.13 -41.06 -11.39
CA GLY A 337 4.25 -39.79 -10.66
C GLY A 337 3.27 -39.66 -9.51
N TYR A 338 2.03 -40.14 -9.65
CA TYR A 338 1.02 -40.16 -8.59
C TYR A 338 1.40 -41.13 -7.48
N VAL A 339 1.83 -42.35 -7.84
CA VAL A 339 2.36 -43.33 -6.89
C VAL A 339 3.58 -42.78 -6.17
N LYS A 340 4.57 -42.25 -6.91
CA LYS A 340 5.74 -41.59 -6.32
C LYS A 340 5.34 -40.40 -5.45
N GLY A 341 4.32 -39.63 -5.81
CA GLY A 341 3.81 -38.49 -5.02
C GLY A 341 3.15 -38.90 -3.70
N ILE A 342 2.50 -40.07 -3.66
CA ILE A 342 1.97 -40.66 -2.42
C ILE A 342 3.10 -41.13 -1.49
N PHE A 343 4.20 -41.64 -2.06
CA PHE A 343 5.34 -42.17 -1.30
C PHE A 343 6.48 -41.17 -1.07
N ALA A 344 6.53 -40.05 -1.79
CA ALA A 344 7.57 -39.02 -1.68
C ALA A 344 7.67 -38.40 -0.26
N PRO A 345 6.56 -38.14 0.47
CA PRO A 345 6.63 -37.69 1.86
C PRO A 345 7.22 -38.72 2.83
N LEU A 346 7.32 -39.99 2.42
CA LEU A 346 7.87 -41.08 3.23
C LEU A 346 9.35 -41.37 2.90
N GLN A 347 9.88 -40.78 1.83
CA GLN A 347 11.23 -41.05 1.31
C GLN A 347 12.24 -39.92 1.53
N ASP A 348 11.86 -38.83 2.20
CA ASP A 348 12.83 -37.78 2.55
C ASP A 348 13.80 -38.30 3.64
N PRO A 349 15.07 -38.59 3.32
CA PRO A 349 16.06 -39.07 4.28
C PRO A 349 16.67 -37.83 4.96
N GLY A 350 15.84 -37.10 5.71
CA GLY A 350 16.25 -35.97 6.54
C GLY A 350 16.41 -36.30 8.02
N LEU A 351 16.06 -37.53 8.44
CA LEU A 351 16.26 -38.03 9.80
C LEU A 351 17.40 -39.05 9.82
N GLY A 352 18.61 -38.56 9.53
CA GLY A 352 19.84 -39.23 9.94
C GLY A 352 19.96 -39.12 11.46
N VAL A 353 19.35 -40.06 12.18
CA VAL A 353 19.68 -40.33 13.58
C VAL A 353 21.03 -41.03 13.57
N SER A 354 22.08 -40.28 13.89
CA SER A 354 23.36 -40.84 14.31
C SER A 354 23.17 -41.48 15.69
N VAL A 355 23.22 -42.82 15.74
CA VAL A 355 23.67 -43.58 16.91
C VAL A 355 25.07 -44.09 16.59
#